data_AF-A0A3N7H1D2-F1
#
_entry.id   AF-A0A3N7H1D2-F1
#
_cell.length_a   1.000
_cell.length_b   1.000
_cell.length_c   1.000
_cell.angle_alpha   90.00
_cell.angle_beta   90.00
_cell.angle_gamma   90.00
#
_symmetry.space_group_name_H-M   'P 1'
#
loop_
_entity.id
_entity.type
_entity.pdbx_description
1 polymer ?
#
loop_
_entity_poly.entity_id
_entity_poly.type
_entity_poly.pdbx_seq_one_letter_code
_entity_poly.pdbx_strand_id
1 'polypeptide(L)'
;MDKIKNTRSFMRITHRYLGYFMAGIMLVYAASGVLLIYRDTDFMKSKKKYVEQFDKNLNEKQLGNKTKIKGFEVTKQDGDVLHFKQGTYNAATGEARYSKMELPYVLEKMNALHKSQSKEKLSPLNTLFGVALFFFVLSSFWMFNVKSKAFKRGMYYTLGGLVLALLMLFI
;
A
#
# COMPACT_ATOMS: atom_id res chain seq x y z
N MET A 1 -15.20 -33.33 -9.91
CA MET A 1 -15.08 -31.88 -10.21
C MET A 1 -16.43 -31.22 -9.99
N ASP A 2 -16.45 -30.02 -9.39
CA ASP A 2 -17.69 -29.24 -9.30
C ASP A 2 -18.24 -28.94 -10.70
N LYS A 3 -19.52 -29.23 -10.94
CA LYS A 3 -20.16 -29.01 -12.26
C LYS A 3 -20.85 -27.65 -12.29
N ILE A 4 -20.50 -26.84 -13.29
CA ILE A 4 -21.23 -25.61 -13.61
C ILE A 4 -22.50 -26.01 -14.37
N LYS A 5 -23.66 -25.74 -13.77
CA LYS A 5 -24.98 -26.05 -14.35
C LYS A 5 -25.77 -24.78 -14.72
N ASN A 6 -25.50 -23.69 -14.03
CA ASN A 6 -26.15 -22.40 -14.20
C ASN A 6 -25.29 -21.27 -13.58
N THR A 7 -25.72 -20.02 -13.76
CA THR A 7 -25.04 -18.82 -13.24
C THR A 7 -24.78 -18.90 -11.73
N ARG A 8 -25.71 -19.44 -10.94
CA ARG A 8 -25.53 -19.58 -9.49
C ARG A 8 -24.40 -20.53 -9.13
N SER A 9 -24.35 -21.68 -9.79
CA SER A 9 -23.26 -22.65 -9.59
C SER A 9 -21.92 -22.10 -10.08
N PHE A 10 -21.89 -21.37 -11.20
CA PHE A 10 -20.69 -20.69 -11.69
C PHE A 10 -20.16 -19.70 -10.65
N MET A 11 -21.00 -18.75 -10.20
CA MET A 11 -20.61 -17.74 -9.22
C MET A 11 -20.07 -18.38 -7.94
N ARG A 12 -20.74 -19.42 -7.41
CA ARG A 12 -20.32 -20.09 -6.18
C ARG A 12 -18.99 -20.84 -6.32
N ILE A 13 -18.80 -21.56 -7.43
CA ILE A 13 -17.58 -22.33 -7.69
C ILE A 13 -16.40 -21.37 -7.89
N THR A 14 -16.57 -20.39 -8.76
CA THR A 14 -15.53 -19.40 -9.07
C THR A 14 -15.18 -18.56 -7.85
N HIS A 15 -16.16 -18.05 -7.09
CA HIS A 15 -15.92 -17.30 -5.84
C HIS A 15 -15.08 -18.10 -4.85
N ARG A 16 -15.38 -19.38 -4.66
CA ARG A 16 -14.65 -20.23 -3.72
C ARG A 16 -13.20 -20.45 -4.15
N TYR A 17 -12.97 -20.91 -5.38
CA TYR A 17 -11.61 -21.25 -5.82
C TYR A 17 -10.76 -20.02 -6.09
N LEU A 18 -11.33 -18.98 -6.69
CA LEU A 18 -10.65 -17.69 -6.81
C LEU A 18 -10.39 -17.09 -5.42
N GLY A 19 -11.32 -17.25 -4.48
CA GLY A 19 -11.15 -16.84 -3.08
C GLY A 19 -9.95 -17.50 -2.42
N TYR A 20 -9.80 -18.82 -2.54
CA TYR A 20 -8.63 -19.54 -2.02
C TYR A 20 -7.33 -19.10 -2.69
N PHE A 21 -7.34 -18.91 -4.01
CA PHE A 21 -6.18 -18.42 -4.75
C PHE A 21 -5.77 -17.02 -4.29
N MET A 22 -6.74 -16.12 -4.08
CA MET A 22 -6.48 -14.73 -3.68
C MET A 22 -6.23 -14.56 -2.18
N ALA A 23 -6.45 -15.56 -1.33
CA ALA A 23 -6.40 -15.42 0.14
C ALA A 23 -5.04 -14.91 0.66
N GLY A 24 -3.93 -15.45 0.14
CA GLY A 24 -2.59 -14.99 0.51
C GLY A 24 -2.30 -13.56 0.05
N ILE A 25 -2.77 -13.20 -1.16
CA ILE A 25 -2.63 -11.84 -1.70
C ILE A 25 -3.46 -10.87 -0.85
N MET A 26 -4.70 -11.23 -0.52
CA MET A 26 -5.59 -10.44 0.34
C MET A 26 -4.96 -10.16 1.70
N LEU A 27 -4.31 -11.15 2.32
CA LEU A 27 -3.60 -10.96 3.59
C LEU A 27 -2.50 -9.91 3.46
N VAL A 28 -1.68 -9.98 2.41
CA VAL A 28 -0.61 -9.01 2.17
C VAL A 28 -1.18 -7.61 1.95
N TYR A 29 -2.25 -7.47 1.17
CA TYR A 29 -2.89 -6.18 0.89
C TYR A 29 -3.59 -5.59 2.11
N ALA A 30 -4.24 -6.40 2.93
CA ALA A 30 -4.87 -5.94 4.17
C ALA A 30 -3.82 -5.39 5.14
N ALA A 31 -2.74 -6.14 5.38
CA ALA A 31 -1.66 -5.72 6.26
C ALA A 31 -0.93 -4.46 5.75
N SER A 32 -0.57 -4.43 4.47
CA SER A 32 0.07 -3.25 3.87
C SER A 32 -0.87 -2.04 3.78
N GLY A 33 -2.18 -2.26 3.57
CA GLY A 33 -3.19 -1.19 3.57
C GLY A 33 -3.23 -0.45 4.91
N VAL A 34 -3.23 -1.18 6.03
CA VAL A 34 -3.15 -0.59 7.37
C VAL A 34 -1.82 0.17 7.56
N LEU A 35 -0.69 -0.43 7.15
CA LEU A 35 0.62 0.24 7.25
C LEU A 35 0.69 1.53 6.42
N LEU A 36 -0.03 1.60 5.31
CA LEU A 36 -0.04 2.78 4.43
C LEU A 36 -0.80 3.97 5.02
N ILE A 37 -1.77 3.74 5.90
CA ILE A 37 -2.45 4.80 6.65
C ILE A 37 -1.44 5.54 7.53
N TYR A 38 -0.55 4.81 8.22
CA TYR A 38 0.42 5.34 9.18
C TYR A 38 1.81 5.63 8.58
N ARG A 39 1.92 5.72 7.24
CA ARG A 39 3.22 5.86 6.54
C ARG A 39 4.00 7.13 6.91
N ASP A 40 3.32 8.14 7.41
CA ASP A 40 3.83 9.42 7.90
C ASP A 40 4.38 9.35 9.33
N THR A 41 3.99 8.34 10.11
CA THR A 41 4.49 8.10 11.47
C THR A 41 5.70 7.17 11.51
N ASP A 42 6.30 6.97 12.69
CA ASP A 42 7.37 5.97 12.91
C ASP A 42 6.85 4.56 13.25
N PHE A 43 5.54 4.32 13.08
CA PHE A 43 4.91 3.03 13.34
C PHE A 43 5.59 1.90 12.56
N MET A 44 6.05 0.87 13.29
CA MET A 44 6.74 -0.32 12.76
C MET A 44 8.02 -0.02 11.97
N LYS A 45 8.57 1.19 12.07
CA LYS A 45 9.83 1.56 11.42
C LYS A 45 11.03 1.32 12.34
N SER A 46 12.17 1.08 11.73
CA SER A 46 13.46 0.89 12.38
C SER A 46 14.45 1.93 11.86
N LYS A 47 15.36 2.38 12.72
CA LYS A 47 16.42 3.33 12.36
C LYS A 47 17.49 2.63 11.53
N LYS A 48 17.68 3.05 10.28
CA LYS A 48 18.79 2.62 9.43
C LYS A 48 19.78 3.76 9.22
N LYS A 49 21.07 3.43 9.28
CA LYS A 49 22.18 4.36 9.01
C LYS A 49 22.67 4.15 7.58
N TYR A 50 23.00 5.25 6.92
CA TYR A 50 23.50 5.30 5.55
C TYR A 50 24.78 6.11 5.51
N VAL A 51 25.71 5.62 4.70
CA VAL A 51 26.89 6.36 4.24
C VAL A 51 26.87 6.20 2.73
N GLU A 52 26.43 7.23 2.02
CA GLU A 52 26.22 7.20 0.58
C GLU A 52 26.97 8.34 -0.09
N GLN A 53 27.41 8.12 -1.33
CA GLN A 53 28.03 9.15 -2.16
C GLN A 53 27.00 9.67 -3.16
N PHE A 54 26.62 10.94 -3.03
CA PHE A 54 25.78 11.63 -3.99
C PHE A 54 26.60 12.53 -4.91
N ASP A 55 25.92 13.23 -5.83
CA ASP A 55 26.56 14.25 -6.65
C ASP A 55 27.06 15.39 -5.74
N LYS A 56 28.07 16.11 -6.21
CA LYS A 56 28.61 17.29 -5.53
C LYS A 56 27.66 18.47 -5.65
N ASN A 57 27.75 19.42 -4.72
CA ASN A 57 27.01 20.70 -4.74
C ASN A 57 25.49 20.53 -4.91
N LEU A 58 24.89 19.50 -4.30
CA LEU A 58 23.44 19.36 -4.27
C LEU A 58 22.83 20.43 -3.38
N ASN A 59 21.81 21.11 -3.89
CA ASN A 59 21.00 21.99 -3.08
C ASN A 59 20.05 21.17 -2.17
N GLU A 60 19.48 21.83 -1.17
CA GLU A 60 18.59 21.21 -0.18
C GLU A 60 17.46 20.38 -0.81
N LYS A 61 16.80 20.90 -1.86
CA LYS A 61 15.70 20.18 -2.55
C LYS A 61 16.21 18.92 -3.24
N GLN A 62 17.35 18.99 -3.92
CA GLN A 62 17.94 17.84 -4.60
C GLN A 62 18.40 16.78 -3.60
N LEU A 63 19.02 17.20 -2.49
CA LEU A 63 19.48 16.33 -1.43
C LEU A 63 18.31 15.64 -0.71
N GLY A 64 17.24 16.38 -0.39
CA GLY A 64 16.01 15.83 0.17
C GLY A 64 15.36 14.79 -0.74
N ASN A 65 15.30 15.06 -2.05
CA ASN A 65 14.76 14.12 -3.04
C ASN A 65 15.61 12.85 -3.16
N LYS A 66 16.95 12.96 -3.12
CA LYS A 66 17.84 11.80 -3.21
C LYS A 66 17.81 10.93 -1.95
N THR A 67 17.85 11.54 -0.77
CA THR A 67 17.79 10.82 0.51
C THR A 67 16.41 10.21 0.79
N LYS A 68 15.35 10.76 0.16
CA LYS A 68 13.94 10.40 0.38
C LYS A 68 13.49 10.55 1.83
N ILE A 69 14.13 11.45 2.57
CA ILE A 69 13.76 11.78 3.95
C ILE A 69 12.52 12.67 3.91
N LYS A 70 11.47 12.27 4.62
CA LYS A 70 10.27 13.09 4.78
C LYS A 70 10.57 14.31 5.65
N GLY A 71 10.11 15.49 5.23
CA GLY A 71 10.37 16.74 5.96
C GLY A 71 11.86 17.07 6.05
N PHE A 72 12.62 16.77 4.98
CA PHE A 72 14.03 17.14 4.90
C PHE A 72 14.18 18.66 4.99
N GLU A 73 15.04 19.10 5.90
CA GLU A 73 15.29 20.51 6.17
C GLU A 73 16.75 20.66 6.62
N VAL A 74 17.49 21.52 5.94
CA VAL A 74 18.86 21.89 6.31
C VAL A 74 18.78 22.89 7.47
N THR A 75 19.39 22.52 8.59
CA THR A 75 19.38 23.33 9.82
C THR A 75 20.56 24.27 9.90
N LYS A 76 21.70 23.90 9.28
CA LYS A 76 22.94 24.70 9.32
C LYS A 76 23.83 24.35 8.13
N GLN A 77 24.64 25.31 7.70
CA GLN A 77 25.73 25.08 6.76
C GLN A 77 27.03 25.60 7.38
N ASP A 78 28.02 24.70 7.48
CA ASP A 78 29.38 25.00 7.95
C ASP A 78 30.36 24.74 6.79
N GLY A 79 30.72 25.81 6.06
CA GLY A 79 31.53 25.71 4.85
C GLY A 79 30.84 24.83 3.79
N ASP A 80 31.51 23.75 3.39
CA ASP A 80 31.01 22.76 2.43
C ASP A 80 30.09 21.70 3.06
N VAL A 81 29.89 21.69 4.38
CA VAL A 81 29.07 20.68 5.06
C VAL A 81 27.68 21.23 5.38
N LEU A 82 26.67 20.62 4.77
CA LEU A 82 25.26 20.81 5.10
C LEU A 82 24.87 19.89 6.26
N HIS A 83 24.31 20.47 7.32
CA HIS A 83 23.75 19.77 8.46
C HIS A 83 22.22 19.78 8.39
N PHE A 84 21.61 18.62 8.58
CA PHE A 84 20.17 18.46 8.67
C PHE A 84 19.82 17.54 9.84
N LYS A 85 18.56 17.51 10.27
CA LYS A 85 18.13 16.80 11.51
C LYS A 85 18.58 15.34 11.56
N GLN A 86 18.66 14.69 10.41
CA GLN A 86 18.94 13.27 10.26
C GLN A 86 20.42 12.94 10.00
N GLY A 87 21.28 13.93 9.74
CA GLY A 87 22.66 13.69 9.33
C GLY A 87 23.38 14.88 8.71
N THR A 88 24.43 14.58 7.94
CA THR A 88 25.28 15.56 7.28
C THR A 88 25.52 15.18 5.81
N TYR A 89 25.82 16.19 5.00
CA TYR A 89 26.25 16.04 3.62
C TYR A 89 27.37 17.01 3.32
N ASN A 90 28.45 16.53 2.71
CA ASN A 90 29.57 17.35 2.26
C ASN A 90 29.39 17.66 0.76
N ALA A 91 29.19 18.92 0.42
CA ALA A 91 28.98 19.39 -0.95
C ALA A 91 30.22 19.25 -1.85
N ALA A 92 31.42 19.36 -1.29
CA ALA A 92 32.67 19.26 -2.03
C ALA A 92 33.02 17.81 -2.40
N THR A 93 32.79 16.86 -1.49
CA THR A 93 33.05 15.44 -1.76
C THR A 93 31.84 14.76 -2.39
N GLY A 94 30.63 15.10 -1.93
CA GLY A 94 29.37 14.41 -2.23
C GLY A 94 28.97 13.38 -1.16
N GLU A 95 29.76 13.22 -0.09
CA GLU A 95 29.51 12.20 0.95
C GLU A 95 28.34 12.62 1.86
N ALA A 96 27.36 11.74 2.03
CA ALA A 96 26.25 11.92 2.97
C ALA A 96 26.26 10.83 4.05
N ARG A 97 26.18 11.25 5.32
CA ARG A 97 26.04 10.36 6.47
C ARG A 97 24.74 10.69 7.20
N TYR A 98 23.77 9.80 7.15
CA TYR A 98 22.47 10.07 7.74
C TYR A 98 21.78 8.82 8.27
N SER A 99 20.73 9.03 9.06
CA SER A 99 19.87 7.95 9.52
C SER A 99 18.41 8.26 9.27
N LYS A 100 17.65 7.26 8.82
CA LYS A 100 16.23 7.41 8.57
C LYS A 100 15.43 6.25 9.15
N MET A 101 14.20 6.56 9.53
CA MET A 101 13.21 5.57 9.96
C MET A 101 12.59 4.92 8.72
N GLU A 102 12.76 3.61 8.60
CA GLU A 102 12.21 2.83 7.48
C GLU A 102 11.57 1.53 7.96
N LEU A 103 10.61 1.03 7.19
CA LEU A 103 10.03 -0.28 7.46
C LEU A 103 11.09 -1.39 7.31
N PRO A 104 10.99 -2.45 8.14
CA PRO A 104 11.72 -3.69 7.93
C PRO A 104 11.49 -4.24 6.52
N TYR A 105 12.48 -4.98 6.01
CA TYR A 105 12.52 -5.42 4.62
C TYR A 105 11.21 -6.05 4.12
N VAL A 106 10.63 -6.97 4.90
CA VAL A 106 9.39 -7.66 4.51
C VAL A 106 8.21 -6.69 4.38
N LEU A 107 8.01 -5.83 5.38
CA LEU A 107 6.92 -4.84 5.37
C LEU A 107 7.09 -3.81 4.25
N GLU A 108 8.34 -3.42 3.97
CA GLU A 108 8.64 -2.53 2.85
C GLU A 108 8.30 -3.18 1.50
N LYS A 109 8.59 -4.47 1.32
CA LYS A 109 8.21 -5.21 0.11
C LYS A 109 6.71 -5.36 -0.04
N MET A 110 5.98 -5.62 1.04
CA MET A 110 4.51 -5.66 1.03
C MET A 110 3.92 -4.30 0.62
N ASN A 111 4.45 -3.20 1.17
CA ASN A 111 4.02 -1.85 0.82
C ASN A 111 4.36 -1.47 -0.62
N ALA A 112 5.54 -1.88 -1.12
CA ALA A 112 5.94 -1.68 -2.50
C ALA A 112 4.99 -2.41 -3.45
N LEU A 113 4.61 -3.66 -3.13
CA LEU A 113 3.62 -4.42 -3.89
C LEU A 113 2.28 -3.69 -3.94
N HIS A 114 1.75 -3.24 -2.80
CA HIS A 114 0.45 -2.55 -2.73
C HIS A 114 0.43 -1.25 -3.56
N LYS A 115 1.51 -0.46 -3.52
CA LYS A 115 1.62 0.84 -4.20
C LYS A 115 2.09 0.76 -5.66
N SER A 116 2.19 -0.43 -6.25
CA SER A 116 2.80 -0.59 -7.57
C SER A 116 2.11 0.24 -8.65
N GLN A 117 2.91 0.97 -9.44
CA GLN A 117 2.42 1.82 -10.54
C GLN A 117 2.22 1.02 -11.83
N SER A 118 1.38 1.50 -12.76
CA SER A 118 1.08 0.80 -14.03
C SER A 118 2.32 0.41 -14.85
N LYS A 119 3.38 1.24 -14.83
CA LYS A 119 4.66 0.99 -15.50
C LYS A 119 5.53 -0.11 -14.86
N GLU A 120 5.21 -0.53 -13.64
CA GLU A 120 6.00 -1.52 -12.91
C GLU A 120 5.57 -2.94 -13.28
N LYS A 121 6.53 -3.87 -13.24
CA LYS A 121 6.32 -5.28 -13.63
C LYS A 121 5.23 -5.99 -12.81
N LEU A 122 4.97 -5.53 -11.58
CA LEU A 122 4.02 -6.14 -10.66
C LEU A 122 2.59 -5.60 -10.82
N SER A 123 2.40 -4.52 -11.59
CA SER A 123 1.10 -3.88 -11.79
C SER A 123 -0.01 -4.82 -12.28
N PRO A 124 0.24 -5.84 -13.14
CA PRO A 124 -0.81 -6.77 -13.54
C PRO A 124 -1.40 -7.56 -12.37
N LEU A 125 -0.60 -7.86 -11.33
CA LEU A 125 -1.09 -8.54 -10.13
C LEU A 125 -2.03 -7.63 -9.34
N ASN A 126 -1.69 -6.35 -9.21
CA ASN A 126 -2.53 -5.34 -8.56
C ASN A 126 -3.86 -5.17 -9.29
N THR A 127 -3.83 -5.10 -10.62
CA THR A 127 -5.03 -5.02 -11.45
C THR A 127 -5.88 -6.29 -11.32
N LEU A 128 -5.26 -7.48 -11.40
CA LEU A 128 -5.95 -8.76 -11.17
C LEU A 128 -6.63 -8.77 -9.80
N PHE A 129 -5.95 -8.28 -8.76
CA PHE A 129 -6.53 -8.20 -7.42
C PHE A 129 -7.73 -7.25 -7.37
N GLY A 130 -7.65 -6.08 -7.98
CA GLY A 130 -8.80 -5.15 -8.07
C GLY A 130 -10.00 -5.76 -8.80
N VAL A 131 -9.77 -6.44 -9.93
CA VAL A 131 -10.82 -7.14 -10.67
C VAL A 131 -11.41 -8.29 -9.85
N ALA A 132 -10.57 -9.05 -9.12
CA ALA A 132 -11.03 -10.12 -8.25
C ALA A 132 -11.88 -9.60 -7.08
N LEU A 133 -11.50 -8.47 -6.46
CA LEU A 133 -12.31 -7.83 -5.42
C LEU A 133 -13.68 -7.42 -5.96
N PHE A 134 -13.73 -6.79 -7.13
CA PHE A 134 -14.99 -6.43 -7.78
C PHE A 134 -15.85 -7.68 -8.05
N PHE A 135 -15.24 -8.74 -8.56
CA PHE A 135 -15.91 -10.02 -8.73
C PHE A 135 -16.44 -10.59 -7.41
N PHE A 136 -15.67 -10.56 -6.31
CA PHE A 136 -16.10 -11.08 -5.01
C PHE A 136 -17.33 -10.33 -4.47
N VAL A 137 -17.37 -9.00 -4.62
CA VAL A 137 -18.53 -8.20 -4.25
C VAL A 137 -19.77 -8.66 -5.03
N LEU A 138 -19.70 -8.72 -6.36
CA LEU A 138 -20.85 -9.09 -7.20
C LEU A 138 -21.29 -10.55 -7.00
N SER A 139 -20.32 -11.48 -6.99
CA SER A 139 -20.61 -12.91 -6.86
C SER A 139 -21.20 -13.27 -5.50
N SER A 140 -20.94 -12.48 -4.44
CA SER A 140 -21.51 -12.71 -3.11
C SER A 140 -23.04 -12.76 -3.10
N PHE A 141 -23.70 -11.95 -3.94
CA PHE A 141 -25.16 -11.90 -4.03
C PHE A 141 -25.79 -13.19 -4.60
N TRP A 142 -25.02 -14.00 -5.36
CA TRP A 142 -25.46 -15.29 -5.88
C TRP A 142 -25.22 -16.46 -4.90
N MET A 143 -24.44 -16.25 -3.84
CA MET A 143 -24.13 -17.31 -2.87
C MET A 143 -25.31 -17.58 -1.93
N PHE A 144 -26.07 -16.55 -1.59
CA PHE A 144 -27.12 -16.63 -0.58
C PHE A 144 -28.52 -16.79 -1.18
N ASN A 145 -29.44 -17.35 -0.39
CA ASN A 145 -30.84 -17.40 -0.79
C ASN A 145 -31.49 -16.03 -0.59
N VAL A 146 -31.89 -15.37 -1.68
CA VAL A 146 -32.49 -14.03 -1.67
C VAL A 146 -33.77 -13.92 -0.86
N LYS A 147 -34.49 -15.04 -0.69
CA LYS A 147 -35.72 -15.10 0.11
C LYS A 147 -35.45 -15.22 1.61
N SER A 148 -34.22 -15.56 2.00
CA SER A 148 -33.87 -15.76 3.41
C SER A 148 -33.88 -14.46 4.20
N LYS A 149 -34.26 -14.53 5.49
CA LYS A 149 -34.21 -13.38 6.40
C LYS A 149 -32.78 -12.83 6.53
N ALA A 150 -31.78 -13.71 6.53
CA ALA A 150 -30.37 -13.33 6.60
C ALA A 150 -29.95 -12.47 5.39
N PHE A 151 -30.33 -12.85 4.16
CA PHE A 151 -30.02 -12.05 2.97
C PHE A 151 -30.69 -10.68 3.02
N LYS A 152 -32.00 -10.62 3.36
CA LYS A 152 -32.73 -9.35 3.49
C LYS A 152 -32.08 -8.42 4.52
N ARG A 153 -31.66 -8.97 5.67
CA ARG A 153 -30.90 -8.22 6.68
C ARG A 153 -29.55 -7.75 6.14
N GLY A 154 -28.82 -8.63 5.45
CA GLY A 154 -27.55 -8.33 4.78
C GLY A 154 -27.64 -7.12 3.84
N MET A 155 -28.74 -6.98 3.10
CA MET A 155 -28.93 -5.84 2.20
C MET A 155 -28.95 -4.48 2.92
N TYR A 156 -29.50 -4.41 4.14
CA TYR A 156 -29.43 -3.18 4.93
C TYR A 156 -28.00 -2.85 5.35
N TYR A 157 -27.19 -3.85 5.68
CA TYR A 157 -25.76 -3.64 5.97
C TYR A 157 -24.98 -3.21 4.73
N THR A 158 -25.26 -3.80 3.56
CA THR A 158 -24.68 -3.37 2.29
C THR A 158 -25.03 -1.92 1.99
N LEU A 159 -26.29 -1.53 2.14
CA LEU A 159 -26.73 -0.16 1.92
C LEU A 159 -26.07 0.80 2.92
N GLY A 160 -26.03 0.45 4.20
CA GLY A 160 -25.36 1.26 5.23
C GLY A 160 -23.87 1.47 4.94
N GLY A 161 -23.17 0.41 4.50
CA GLY A 161 -21.77 0.51 4.09
C GLY A 161 -21.57 1.38 2.84
N LEU A 162 -22.46 1.28 1.85
CA LEU A 162 -22.42 2.13 0.66
C LEU A 162 -22.67 3.61 1.01
N VAL A 163 -23.69 3.89 1.84
CA VAL A 163 -23.97 5.25 2.30
C VAL A 163 -22.78 5.83 3.07
N LEU A 164 -22.19 5.07 4.00
CA LEU A 164 -20.99 5.49 4.73
C LEU A 164 -19.83 5.80 3.77
N ALA A 165 -19.58 4.94 2.79
CA ALA A 165 -18.51 5.15 1.81
C ALA A 165 -18.76 6.42 0.97
N LEU A 166 -20.00 6.65 0.53
CA LEU A 166 -20.36 7.86 -0.21
C LEU A 166 -20.21 9.12 0.65
N LEU A 167 -20.66 9.08 1.91
CA LEU A 167 -20.46 10.20 2.84
C LEU A 167 -18.97 10.52 2.99
N MET A 168 -18.14 9.53 3.27
CA MET A 168 -16.68 9.72 3.41
C MET A 168 -16.01 10.18 2.11
N LEU A 169 -16.58 9.88 0.94
CA LEU A 169 -16.03 10.29 -0.35
C LEU A 169 -16.31 11.77 -0.69
N PHE A 170 -17.37 12.34 -0.12
CA PHE A 170 -17.79 13.73 -0.36
C PHE A 170 -17.55 14.66 0.85
N ILE A 171 -16.82 14.19 1.87
CA ILE A 171 -16.23 15.02 2.94
C ILE A 171 -14.83 15.44 2.52
#